data_AF-A0A4Y2BB38-F1
#
_entry.id   AF-A0A4Y2BB38-F1
#
_cell.length_a   1.000
_cell.length_b   1.000
_cell.length_c   1.000
_cell.angle_alpha   90.00
_cell.angle_beta   90.00
_cell.angle_gamma   90.00
#
_symmetry.space_group_name_H-M   'P 1'
#
loop_
_entity.id
_entity.type
_entity.pdbx_description
1 polymer ?
#
loop_
_entity_poly.entity_id
_entity_poly.type
_entity_poly.pdbx_seq_one_letter_code
_entity_poly.pdbx_strand_id
1 'polypeptide(L)'
;MGKAADLREFDRGQIVMARRLRTSITETARLVCCSRSAVVNIHEKWINDSDTSSRRQGVGRPRVIEEKGRRRLSHLVKQNRRQTVADRLEEKSRLGFEELTSIIHHFQFNN
;
A
#
# COMPACT_ATOMS: atom_id res chain seq x y z
N MET A 1 25.08 22.86 -1.13
CA MET A 1 25.58 21.93 -2.16
C MET A 1 24.77 20.64 -2.06
N GLY A 2 24.19 20.17 -3.17
CA GLY A 2 23.20 19.09 -3.21
C GLY A 2 23.73 17.77 -2.63
N LYS A 3 22.90 17.05 -1.87
CA LYS A 3 23.27 15.77 -1.27
C LYS A 3 23.37 14.74 -2.39
N ALA A 4 24.25 13.73 -2.28
CA ALA A 4 24.31 12.61 -3.23
C ALA A 4 22.99 11.80 -3.33
N ALA A 5 22.05 12.05 -2.40
CA ALA A 5 20.69 11.54 -2.40
C ALA A 5 19.72 12.31 -3.34
N ASP A 6 20.11 13.51 -3.80
CA ASP A 6 19.27 14.39 -4.64
C ASP A 6 19.54 14.18 -6.15
N LEU A 7 20.54 13.38 -6.52
CA LEU A 7 20.85 13.05 -7.91
C LEU A 7 19.79 12.10 -8.49
N ARG A 8 19.39 12.36 -9.75
CA ARG A 8 18.44 11.49 -10.46
C ARG A 8 19.08 10.13 -10.71
N GLU A 9 18.24 9.11 -10.85
CA GLU A 9 18.68 7.74 -11.17
C GLU A 9 19.57 7.71 -12.43
N PHE A 10 19.19 8.50 -13.44
CA PHE A 10 19.95 8.63 -14.68
C PHE A 10 21.36 9.20 -14.45
N ASP A 11 21.48 10.30 -13.70
CA ASP A 11 22.76 10.95 -13.38
C ASP A 11 23.68 9.98 -12.61
N ARG A 12 23.12 9.19 -11.70
CA ARG A 12 23.84 8.14 -10.95
C ARG A 12 24.31 7.02 -11.87
N GLY A 13 23.47 6.59 -12.81
CA GLY A 13 23.83 5.64 -13.86
C GLY A 13 24.98 6.14 -14.75
N GLN A 14 24.97 7.42 -15.11
CA GLN A 14 26.07 8.05 -15.86
C GLN A 14 27.39 8.06 -15.06
N ILE A 15 27.33 8.35 -13.77
CA ILE A 15 28.51 8.28 -12.88
C ILE A 15 29.09 6.86 -12.86
N VAL A 16 28.25 5.83 -12.69
CA VAL A 16 28.70 4.43 -12.67
C VAL A 16 29.28 4.00 -14.02
N MET A 17 28.64 4.38 -15.12
CA MET A 17 29.13 4.09 -16.47
C MET A 17 30.51 4.72 -16.71
N ALA A 18 30.68 6.01 -16.40
CA ALA A 18 31.94 6.72 -16.57
C ALA A 18 33.06 6.08 -15.73
N ARG A 19 32.76 5.71 -14.48
CA ARG A 19 33.71 5.00 -13.61
C ARG A 19 34.07 3.60 -14.09
N ARG A 20 33.14 2.84 -14.69
CA ARG A 20 33.44 1.56 -15.36
C ARG A 20 34.39 1.73 -16.54
N LEU A 21 34.25 2.84 -17.27
CA LEU A 21 35.15 3.23 -18.36
C LEU A 21 36.46 3.86 -17.85
N ARG A 22 36.73 3.83 -16.54
CA ARG A 22 37.93 4.37 -15.89
C ARG A 22 38.15 5.87 -16.11
N THR A 23 37.10 6.64 -16.38
CA THR A 23 37.21 8.10 -16.48
C THR A 23 37.57 8.72 -15.12
N SER A 24 38.29 9.84 -15.13
CA SER A 24 38.73 10.48 -13.89
C SER A 24 37.56 11.05 -13.07
N ILE A 25 37.71 11.12 -11.74
CA ILE A 25 36.66 11.64 -10.84
C ILE A 25 36.26 13.08 -11.21
N THR A 26 37.26 13.92 -11.54
CA THR A 26 37.04 15.32 -11.92
C THR A 26 36.28 15.45 -13.22
N GLU A 27 36.59 14.60 -14.20
CA GLU A 27 35.92 14.58 -15.50
C GLU A 27 34.47 14.10 -15.38
N THR A 28 34.22 13.03 -14.62
CA THR A 28 32.85 12.56 -14.32
C THR A 28 32.03 13.61 -13.58
N ALA A 29 32.65 14.31 -12.62
CA ALA A 29 31.99 15.39 -11.88
C ALA A 29 31.59 16.55 -12.80
N ARG A 30 32.42 16.89 -13.79
CA ARG A 30 32.11 17.90 -14.82
C ARG A 30 31.03 17.42 -15.77
N LEU A 31 31.08 16.17 -16.23
CA LEU A 31 30.11 15.59 -17.16
C LEU A 31 28.68 15.60 -16.59
N VAL A 32 28.54 15.24 -15.31
CA VAL A 32 27.25 15.12 -14.62
C VAL A 32 26.92 16.40 -13.83
N CYS A 33 27.75 17.44 -13.96
CA CYS A 33 27.60 18.73 -13.25
C CYS A 33 27.40 18.58 -11.74
N CYS A 34 28.07 17.62 -11.10
CA CYS A 34 27.94 17.30 -9.68
C CYS A 34 29.27 17.46 -8.93
N SER A 35 29.25 17.39 -7.59
CA SER A 35 30.48 17.49 -6.82
C SER A 35 31.35 16.24 -6.97
N ARG A 36 32.68 16.42 -6.89
CA ARG A 36 33.64 15.30 -6.85
C ARG A 36 33.32 14.32 -5.71
N SER A 37 32.85 14.82 -4.56
CA SER A 37 32.43 14.00 -3.42
C SER A 37 31.18 13.16 -3.72
N ALA A 38 30.24 13.66 -4.51
CA ALA A 38 29.07 12.89 -4.91
C ALA A 38 29.47 11.72 -5.83
N VAL A 39 30.42 11.94 -6.74
CA VAL A 39 30.99 10.90 -7.61
C VAL A 39 31.66 9.80 -6.78
N VAL A 40 32.49 10.16 -5.80
CA VAL A 40 33.15 9.20 -4.91
C VAL A 40 32.13 8.39 -4.11
N ASN A 41 31.17 9.07 -3.46
CA ASN A 41 30.15 8.40 -2.66
C ASN A 41 29.27 7.43 -3.47
N ILE A 42 28.91 7.78 -4.71
CA ILE A 42 28.13 6.89 -5.58
C ILE A 42 28.98 5.71 -6.05
N HIS A 43 30.24 5.95 -6.40
CA HIS A 43 31.15 4.89 -6.82
C HIS A 43 31.41 3.87 -5.69
N GLU A 44 31.63 4.35 -4.47
CA GLU A 44 31.79 3.50 -3.28
C GLU A 44 30.53 2.68 -2.99
N LYS A 45 29.35 3.33 -3.01
CA LYS A 45 28.07 2.62 -2.85
C LYS A 45 27.85 1.56 -3.92
N TRP A 46 28.20 1.85 -5.17
CA TRP A 46 28.11 0.88 -6.25
C TRP A 46 29.05 -0.32 -6.05
N ILE A 47 30.29 -0.10 -5.57
CA ILE A 47 31.22 -1.20 -5.28
C ILE A 47 30.70 -2.09 -4.15
N ASN A 48 30.13 -1.48 -3.10
CA ASN A 48 29.70 -2.21 -1.91
C ASN A 48 28.33 -2.89 -2.09
N ASP A 49 27.36 -2.18 -2.66
CA ASP A 49 25.96 -2.59 -2.70
C ASP A 49 25.52 -3.09 -4.08
N SER A 50 26.36 -2.92 -5.13
CA SER A 50 25.99 -3.14 -6.54
C SER A 50 24.76 -2.37 -7.02
N ASP A 51 24.26 -1.41 -6.24
CA ASP A 51 23.06 -0.63 -6.53
C ASP A 51 23.41 0.80 -6.94
N THR A 52 22.85 1.25 -8.06
CA THR A 52 22.88 2.66 -8.46
C THR A 52 21.67 3.41 -7.93
N SER A 53 20.69 2.67 -7.40
CA SER A 53 19.35 3.18 -7.19
C SER A 53 19.24 4.15 -6.04
N SER A 54 18.46 5.21 -6.24
CA SER A 54 18.10 6.14 -5.17
C SER A 54 16.91 5.61 -4.35
N ARG A 55 16.54 4.32 -4.47
CA ARG A 55 15.32 3.77 -3.87
C ARG A 55 15.28 4.13 -2.39
N ARG A 56 14.32 4.97 -2.04
CA ARG A 56 14.00 5.30 -0.66
C ARG A 56 13.40 4.04 -0.04
N GLN A 57 14.20 3.29 0.70
CA GLN A 57 13.69 2.29 1.64
C GLN A 57 12.65 3.03 2.53
N GLY A 58 11.37 2.66 2.42
CA GLY A 58 10.31 3.26 3.25
C GLY A 58 9.33 4.21 2.56
N VAL A 59 9.28 4.33 1.22
CA VAL A 59 8.12 4.95 0.55
C VAL A 59 6.94 3.98 0.50
N GLY A 60 6.20 3.93 1.60
CA GLY A 60 4.94 3.22 1.71
C GLY A 60 4.17 3.72 2.94
N ARG A 61 2.84 3.79 2.85
CA ARG A 61 2.02 4.16 4.00
C ARG A 61 2.25 3.12 5.11
N PRO A 62 2.69 3.53 6.32
CA PRO A 62 2.80 2.60 7.44
C PRO A 62 1.48 1.86 7.64
N ARG A 63 1.56 0.53 7.79
CA ARG A 63 0.35 -0.26 8.07
C ARG A 63 -0.07 0.02 9.51
N VAL A 64 -1.17 0.75 9.66
CA VAL A 64 -1.77 1.08 10.98
C VAL A 64 -2.27 -0.18 11.69
N ILE A 65 -2.62 -1.23 10.94
CA ILE A 65 -3.18 -2.47 11.46
C ILE A 65 -2.26 -3.64 11.10
N GLU A 66 -1.83 -4.38 12.13
CA GLU A 66 -1.09 -5.62 11.97
C GLU A 66 -1.94 -6.72 11.31
N GLU A 67 -1.30 -7.74 10.76
CA GLU A 67 -1.98 -8.84 10.05
C GLU A 67 -3.01 -9.56 10.95
N LYS A 68 -2.73 -9.68 12.25
CA LYS A 68 -3.69 -10.23 13.24
C LYS A 68 -4.96 -9.37 13.34
N GLY A 69 -4.82 -8.05 13.32
CA GLY A 69 -5.95 -7.11 13.32
C GLY A 69 -6.76 -7.21 12.03
N ARG A 70 -6.10 -7.37 10.87
CA ARG A 70 -6.79 -7.57 9.58
C ARG A 70 -7.62 -8.85 9.56
N ARG A 71 -7.08 -9.96 10.09
CA ARG A 71 -7.82 -11.23 10.20
C ARG A 71 -9.07 -11.07 11.08
N ARG A 72 -8.92 -10.48 12.28
CA ARG A 72 -10.04 -10.23 13.20
C ARG A 72 -11.13 -9.38 12.55
N LEU A 73 -10.76 -8.30 11.87
CA LEU A 73 -11.71 -7.43 11.17
C LEU A 73 -12.46 -8.18 10.06
N SER A 74 -11.75 -9.01 9.29
CA SER A 74 -12.35 -9.82 8.23
C SER A 74 -13.37 -10.83 8.78
N HIS A 75 -13.08 -11.45 9.92
CA HIS A 75 -14.04 -12.32 10.61
C HIS A 75 -15.27 -11.55 11.10
N LEU A 76 -15.07 -10.39 11.74
CA LEU A 76 -16.16 -9.56 12.25
C LEU A 76 -17.12 -9.11 11.13
N VAL A 77 -16.58 -8.66 10.00
CA VAL A 77 -17.38 -8.26 8.83
C VAL A 77 -18.23 -9.41 8.31
N LYS A 78 -17.66 -10.63 8.24
CA LYS A 78 -18.40 -11.81 7.80
C LYS A 78 -19.50 -12.21 8.79
N GLN A 79 -19.25 -12.11 10.09
CA GLN A 79 -20.25 -12.39 11.13
C GLN A 79 -21.41 -11.39 11.06
N ASN A 80 -21.13 -10.09 11.05
CA ASN A 80 -22.16 -9.05 10.92
C ASN A 80 -22.99 -9.24 9.66
N ARG A 81 -22.37 -9.55 8.52
CA ARG A 81 -23.12 -9.81 7.28
C ARG A 81 -24.10 -10.99 7.41
N ARG A 82 -23.67 -12.08 8.06
CA ARG A 82 -24.54 -13.25 8.29
C ARG A 82 -25.68 -12.93 9.25
N GLN A 83 -25.38 -12.18 10.31
CA GLN A 83 -26.37 -11.78 11.30
C GLN A 83 -27.45 -10.90 10.68
N THR A 84 -27.08 -9.84 9.96
CA THR A 84 -28.05 -8.99 9.26
C THR A 84 -28.95 -9.75 8.28
N VAL A 85 -28.42 -10.78 7.61
CA VAL A 85 -29.24 -11.63 6.72
C VAL A 85 -30.21 -12.51 7.52
N ALA A 86 -29.76 -13.08 8.64
CA ALA A 86 -30.61 -13.88 9.51
C ALA A 86 -31.74 -13.05 10.13
N ASP A 87 -31.41 -11.90 10.71
CA ASP A 87 -32.36 -10.99 11.34
C ASP A 87 -33.47 -10.57 10.34
N ARG A 88 -33.08 -10.27 9.09
CA ARG A 88 -34.03 -9.89 8.03
C ARG A 88 -34.95 -11.02 7.58
N LEU A 89 -34.48 -12.27 7.61
CA LEU A 89 -35.29 -13.45 7.28
C LEU A 89 -36.28 -13.78 8.40
N GLU A 90 -35.86 -13.62 9.64
CA GLU A 90 -36.72 -13.79 10.82
C GLU A 90 -37.81 -12.71 10.85
N GLU A 91 -37.45 -11.45 10.63
CA GLU A 91 -38.40 -10.33 10.55
C GLU A 91 -39.45 -10.56 9.45
N LYS A 92 -39.03 -11.00 8.26
CA LYS A 92 -39.94 -11.26 7.13
C LYS A 92 -40.92 -12.39 7.43
N SER A 93 -40.47 -13.43 8.13
CA SER A 93 -41.33 -14.54 8.57
C SER A 93 -42.34 -14.06 9.62
N ARG A 94 -41.89 -13.25 10.59
CA ARG A 94 -42.75 -12.67 11.63
C ARG A 94 -43.87 -11.79 11.04
N LEU A 95 -43.54 -10.92 10.09
CA LEU A 95 -44.52 -10.07 9.40
C LEU A 95 -45.55 -10.90 8.62
N GLY A 96 -45.12 -11.98 7.96
CA GLY A 96 -46.03 -12.90 7.28
C GLY A 96 -47.00 -13.61 8.24
N PHE A 97 -46.54 -14.00 9.43
CA PHE A 97 -47.43 -14.53 10.46
C PHE A 97 -48.44 -13.48 10.96
N GLU A 98 -48.01 -12.24 11.20
CA GLU A 98 -48.89 -11.15 11.65
C GLU A 98 -49.97 -10.79 10.62
N GLU A 99 -49.62 -10.77 9.32
CA GLU A 99 -50.58 -10.56 8.23
C GLU A 99 -51.62 -11.69 8.17
N LEU A 100 -51.20 -12.95 8.26
CA LEU A 100 -52.10 -14.10 8.27
C LEU A 100 -53.04 -14.08 9.47
N THR A 101 -52.52 -13.76 10.66
CA THR A 101 -53.32 -13.60 11.88
C THR A 101 -54.35 -12.47 11.72
N SER A 102 -53.97 -11.34 11.13
CA SER A 102 -54.89 -10.23 10.85
C SER A 102 -56.04 -10.63 9.91
N ILE A 103 -55.74 -11.39 8.84
CA ILE A 103 -56.74 -11.89 7.88
C ILE A 103 -57.74 -12.83 8.55
N ILE A 104 -57.26 -13.77 9.37
CA ILE A 104 -58.11 -14.74 10.08
C ILE A 104 -59.05 -14.04 11.07
N HIS A 105 -58.52 -13.12 11.87
CA HIS A 105 -59.32 -12.34 12.81
C HIS A 105 -60.39 -11.49 12.11
N HIS A 106 -60.06 -10.90 10.95
CA HIS A 106 -61.03 -10.13 10.16
C HIS A 106 -62.16 -11.01 9.60
N PHE A 107 -61.85 -12.24 9.18
CA PHE A 107 -62.85 -13.17 8.65
C PHE A 107 -63.76 -13.74 9.74
N GLN A 108 -63.25 -13.94 10.96
CA GLN A 108 -64.04 -14.41 12.10
C GLN A 108 -64.95 -13.35 12.72
N PHE A 109 -64.67 -12.06 12.53
CA PHE A 109 -65.49 -10.95 13.04
C PHE A 109 -66.55 -10.42 12.06
N ASN A 110 -66.44 -10.77 10.77
CA ASN A 110 -67.36 -10.34 9.71
C ASN A 110 -68.33 -11.44 9.25
N ASN A 111 -68.47 -12.51 10.03
CA ASN A 111 -69.42 -13.60 9.83
C ASN A 111 -70.15 -13.89 11.16
#